data_AF-A0A953GKU0-F1
#
_entry.id   AF-A0A953GKU0-F1
#
_cell.length_a   1.000
_cell.length_b   1.000
_cell.length_c   1.000
_cell.angle_alpha   90.00
_cell.angle_beta   90.00
_cell.angle_gamma   90.00
#
_symmetry.space_group_name_H-M   'P 1'
#
loop_
_entity.id
_entity.type
_entity.pdbx_description
1 polymer ?
#
loop_
_entity_poly.entity_id
_entity_poly.type
_entity_poly.pdbx_seq_one_letter_code
_entity_poly.pdbx_strand_id
1 'polypeptide(L)'
;MVKLLFFCVLYALLNVTGAGIIKWKLKGRVLNQFSDWVSFLLQVEVIFSFFLVFLSALALFKALSASQFSFVIPLVNGINFSLTILVGYFFFKEQLGLVSYAGILLILTGIILLSLNANPHAN
;
A
#
# COMPACT_ATOMS: atom_id res chain seq x y z
N MET A 1 -6.31 -5.62 19.81
CA MET A 1 -6.14 -6.10 18.42
C MET A 1 -7.10 -5.45 17.40
N VAL A 2 -8.43 -5.45 17.60
CA VAL A 2 -9.39 -4.92 16.60
C VAL A 2 -9.09 -3.48 16.16
N LYS A 3 -8.77 -2.58 17.09
CA LYS A 3 -8.40 -1.18 16.77
C LYS A 3 -7.14 -1.09 15.89
N LEU A 4 -6.15 -1.94 16.14
CA LEU A 4 -4.91 -1.96 15.37
C LEU A 4 -5.17 -2.46 13.94
N LEU A 5 -5.91 -3.57 13.80
CA LEU A 5 -6.31 -4.11 12.51
C LEU A 5 -7.07 -3.06 11.69
N PHE A 6 -8.00 -2.33 12.32
CA PHE A 6 -8.75 -1.26 11.70
C PHE A 6 -7.83 -0.17 11.13
N PHE A 7 -6.85 0.32 11.90
CA PHE A 7 -5.89 1.33 11.42
C PHE A 7 -4.98 0.79 10.29
N CYS A 8 -4.56 -0.47 10.35
CA CYS A 8 -3.76 -1.09 9.29
C CYS A 8 -4.55 -1.21 7.98
N VAL A 9 -5.82 -1.63 8.05
CA VAL A 9 -6.71 -1.73 6.89
C VAL A 9 -7.03 -0.34 6.34
N LEU A 10 -7.31 0.63 7.20
CA LEU A 10 -7.56 2.02 6.81
C LEU A 10 -6.34 2.63 6.10
N TYR A 11 -5.13 2.41 6.63
CA TYR A 11 -3.89 2.78 5.96
C TYR A 11 -3.83 2.17 4.56
N ALA A 12 -4.00 0.85 4.45
CA ALA A 12 -3.87 0.15 3.18
C ALA A 12 -4.90 0.65 2.14
N LEU A 13 -6.15 0.84 2.54
CA LEU A 13 -7.20 1.36 1.66
C LEU A 13 -6.85 2.75 1.12
N LEU A 14 -6.49 3.68 2.00
CA LEU A 14 -6.16 5.05 1.61
C LEU A 14 -4.91 5.10 0.73
N ASN A 15 -3.88 4.34 1.11
CA ASN A 15 -2.61 4.29 0.40
C ASN A 15 -2.76 3.71 -1.00
N VAL A 16 -3.43 2.56 -1.14
CA VAL A 16 -3.67 1.90 -2.43
C VAL A 16 -4.61 2.71 -3.31
N THR A 17 -5.61 3.37 -2.73
CA THR A 17 -6.50 4.28 -3.49
C THR A 17 -5.71 5.45 -4.06
N GLY A 18 -4.88 6.12 -3.26
CA GLY A 18 -4.03 7.22 -3.73
C GLY A 18 -3.06 6.76 -4.83
N ALA A 19 -2.38 5.65 -4.62
CA ALA A 19 -1.48 5.06 -5.63
C ALA A 19 -2.23 4.67 -6.92
N GLY A 20 -3.44 4.12 -6.78
CA GLY A 20 -4.30 3.75 -7.90
C GLY A 20 -4.71 4.95 -8.75
N ILE A 21 -5.14 6.06 -8.14
CA ILE A 21 -5.51 7.28 -8.86
C ILE A 21 -4.30 7.83 -9.63
N ILE A 22 -3.12 7.86 -9.01
CA ILE A 22 -1.87 8.28 -9.66
C ILE A 22 -1.56 7.39 -10.87
N LYS A 23 -1.60 6.06 -10.72
CA LYS A 23 -1.38 5.11 -11.81
C LYS A 23 -2.40 5.28 -12.94
N TRP A 24 -3.65 5.58 -12.61
CA TRP A 24 -4.69 5.85 -13.60
C TRP A 24 -4.41 7.11 -14.41
N LYS A 25 -3.96 8.19 -13.76
CA LYS A 25 -3.61 9.45 -14.44
C LYS A 25 -2.31 9.36 -15.26
N LEU A 26 -1.41 8.44 -14.89
CA LEU A 26 -0.21 8.11 -15.67
C LEU A 26 -0.51 7.23 -16.89
N LYS A 27 -1.68 6.58 -16.97
CA LYS A 27 -2.02 5.70 -18.08
C LYS A 27 -2.05 6.48 -19.39
N GLY A 28 -1.10 6.17 -20.28
CA GLY A 28 -0.97 6.83 -21.58
C GLY A 28 -0.20 8.16 -21.57
N ARG A 29 0.41 8.54 -20.43
CA ARG A 29 1.34 9.67 -20.33
C ARG A 29 2.73 9.16 -19.99
N VAL A 30 3.74 9.68 -20.67
CA VAL A 30 5.14 9.41 -20.35
C VAL A 30 5.74 10.73 -19.86
N LEU A 31 6.27 10.72 -18.64
CA LEU A 31 6.87 11.91 -18.03
C LEU A 31 8.33 12.03 -18.47
N ASN A 32 8.56 12.62 -19.65
CA ASN A 32 9.91 12.73 -20.22
C ASN A 32 10.61 14.03 -19.86
N GLN A 33 9.86 15.12 -19.69
CA GLN A 33 10.42 16.45 -19.46
C GLN A 33 10.00 17.00 -18.09
N PHE A 34 10.84 17.83 -17.47
CA PHE A 34 10.56 18.42 -16.14
C PHE A 34 9.23 19.20 -16.09
N SER A 35 8.85 19.83 -17.20
CA SER A 35 7.55 20.52 -17.34
C SER A 35 6.37 19.55 -17.23
N ASP A 36 6.49 18.33 -17.72
CA ASP A 36 5.45 17.30 -17.64
C ASP A 36 5.25 16.84 -16.20
N TRP A 37 6.35 16.72 -15.45
CA TRP A 37 6.32 16.39 -14.02
C TRP A 37 5.57 17.46 -13.22
N VAL A 38 5.90 18.74 -13.41
CA VAL A 38 5.23 19.85 -12.70
C VAL A 38 3.75 19.90 -13.07
N SER A 39 3.44 19.80 -14.37
CA SER A 39 2.05 19.82 -14.86
C SER A 39 1.24 18.62 -14.37
N PHE A 40 1.87 17.47 -14.18
CA PHE A 40 1.25 16.27 -13.61
C PHE A 40 1.00 16.42 -12.11
N LEU A 41 2.00 16.90 -11.36
CA LEU A 41 1.90 17.12 -9.91
C LEU A 41 0.83 18.16 -9.55
N LEU A 42 0.62 19.16 -10.42
CA LEU A 42 -0.40 20.20 -10.22
C LEU A 42 -1.83 19.75 -10.59
N GLN A 43 -2.04 18.52 -11.05
CA GLN A 43 -3.39 18.00 -11.27
C GLN A 43 -4.11 17.81 -9.94
N VAL A 44 -5.36 18.29 -9.87
CA VAL A 44 -6.18 18.25 -8.65
C VAL A 44 -6.30 16.82 -8.11
N GLU A 45 -6.42 15.82 -8.98
CA GLU A 45 -6.53 14.42 -8.58
C GLU A 45 -5.21 13.86 -8.05
N VAL A 46 -4.06 14.31 -8.56
CA VAL A 46 -2.74 13.90 -8.08
C VAL A 46 -2.49 14.53 -6.71
N ILE A 47 -2.80 15.81 -6.54
CA ILE A 47 -2.73 16.51 -5.24
C ILE A 47 -3.64 15.81 -4.22
N PHE A 48 -4.87 15.47 -4.60
CA PHE A 48 -5.79 14.71 -3.73
C PHE A 48 -5.22 13.34 -3.38
N SER A 49 -4.57 12.66 -4.33
CA SER A 49 -3.91 11.38 -4.07
C SER A 49 -2.77 11.51 -3.06
N PHE A 50 -1.96 12.56 -3.17
CA PHE A 50 -0.94 12.88 -2.16
C PHE A 50 -1.56 13.13 -0.79
N PHE A 51 -2.68 13.85 -0.73
CA PHE A 51 -3.41 14.08 0.51
C PHE A 51 -3.93 12.76 1.12
N LEU A 52 -4.45 11.84 0.30
CA LEU A 52 -4.87 10.51 0.76
C LEU A 52 -3.71 9.68 1.31
N VAL A 53 -2.55 9.69 0.63
CA VAL A 53 -1.34 9.00 1.10
C VAL A 53 -0.82 9.61 2.39
N PHE A 54 -0.89 10.94 2.52
CA PHE A 54 -0.56 11.61 3.77
C PHE A 54 -1.51 11.21 4.90
N LEU A 55 -2.83 11.17 4.63
CA LEU A 55 -3.82 10.72 5.60
C LEU A 55 -3.62 9.24 5.98
N SER A 56 -3.19 8.40 5.03
CA SER A 56 -2.84 7.01 5.31
C SER A 56 -1.70 6.94 6.32
N ALA A 57 -0.64 7.74 6.11
CA ALA A 57 0.51 7.77 7.03
C ALA A 57 0.11 8.08 8.49
N LEU A 58 -0.90 8.93 8.71
CA LEU A 58 -1.44 9.20 10.05
C LEU A 58 -2.07 7.95 10.68
N ALA A 59 -2.81 7.14 9.90
CA ALA A 59 -3.35 5.87 10.37
C ALA A 59 -2.23 4.86 10.70
N LEU A 60 -1.15 4.85 9.90
CA LEU A 60 0.02 4.04 10.17
C LEU A 60 0.70 4.47 11.49
N PHE A 61 0.94 5.75 11.71
CA PHE A 61 1.49 6.25 12.97
C PHE A 61 0.64 5.84 14.17
N LYS A 62 -0.69 5.86 14.02
CA LYS A 62 -1.59 5.38 15.06
C LYS A 62 -1.43 3.88 15.32
N ALA A 63 -1.29 3.06 14.28
CA ALA A 63 -1.02 1.63 14.42
C ALA A 63 0.32 1.34 15.10
N LEU A 64 1.38 2.06 14.70
CA LEU A 64 2.72 1.98 15.31
C LEU A 64 2.73 2.43 16.78
N SER A 65 1.94 3.43 17.15
CA SER A 65 1.83 3.84 18.55
C SER A 65 1.17 2.78 19.45
N ALA A 66 0.44 1.83 18.85
CA ALA A 66 -0.35 0.84 19.58
C ALA A 66 0.35 -0.52 19.74
N SER A 67 1.44 -0.79 19.01
CA SER A 67 2.14 -2.09 19.03
C SER A 67 3.56 -1.96 18.50
N GLN A 68 4.38 -2.99 18.71
CA GLN A 68 5.77 -3.03 18.26
C GLN A 68 5.88 -2.96 16.72
N PHE A 69 6.91 -2.25 16.25
CA PHE A 69 7.24 -2.08 14.84
C PHE A 69 7.36 -3.42 14.09
N SER A 70 8.02 -4.40 14.72
CA SER A 70 8.25 -5.74 14.16
C SER A 70 6.96 -6.50 13.83
N PHE A 71 5.84 -6.15 14.45
CA PHE A 71 4.53 -6.75 14.15
C PHE A 71 3.71 -5.88 13.18
N VAL A 72 3.66 -4.56 13.43
CA VAL A 72 2.80 -3.64 12.66
C VAL A 72 3.24 -3.55 11.20
N ILE A 73 4.55 -3.46 10.94
CA ILE A 73 5.05 -3.23 9.60
C ILE A 73 4.82 -4.44 8.68
N PRO A 74 5.15 -5.68 9.06
CA PRO A 74 4.80 -6.84 8.24
C PRO A 74 3.30 -6.94 7.99
N LEU A 75 2.47 -6.74 9.02
CA LEU A 75 1.01 -6.81 8.89
C LEU A 75 0.47 -5.77 7.89
N VAL A 76 0.89 -4.52 8.04
CA VAL A 76 0.49 -3.42 7.15
C VAL A 76 0.93 -3.68 5.72
N ASN A 77 2.19 -4.10 5.53
CA ASN A 77 2.74 -4.37 4.20
C ASN A 77 2.02 -5.55 3.54
N GLY A 78 1.64 -6.58 4.30
CA GLY A 78 0.84 -7.70 3.81
C GLY A 78 -0.51 -7.24 3.29
N ILE A 79 -1.26 -6.50 4.11
CA ILE A 79 -2.58 -5.98 3.73
C ILE A 79 -2.47 -5.05 2.52
N ASN A 80 -1.52 -4.11 2.53
CA ASN A 80 -1.32 -3.16 1.43
C ASN A 80 -0.94 -3.89 0.14
N PHE A 81 -0.01 -4.85 0.20
CA PHE A 81 0.38 -5.65 -0.96
C PHE A 81 -0.79 -6.45 -1.53
N SER A 82 -1.56 -7.15 -0.68
CA SER A 82 -2.76 -7.88 -1.10
C SER A 82 -3.79 -6.95 -1.76
N LEU A 83 -4.06 -5.79 -1.17
CA LEU A 83 -4.98 -4.80 -1.76
C LEU A 83 -4.45 -4.26 -3.09
N THR A 84 -3.16 -3.97 -3.18
CA THR A 84 -2.52 -3.47 -4.40
C THR A 84 -2.68 -4.46 -5.54
N ILE A 85 -2.49 -5.75 -5.29
CA ILE A 85 -2.70 -6.81 -6.27
C ILE A 85 -4.17 -6.88 -6.69
N LEU A 86 -5.10 -6.84 -5.72
CA LEU A 86 -6.53 -6.85 -6.01
C LEU A 86 -6.92 -5.66 -6.91
N VAL A 87 -6.45 -4.46 -6.60
CA VAL A 87 -6.71 -3.27 -7.41
C VAL A 87 -6.04 -3.37 -8.78
N GLY A 88 -4.79 -3.84 -8.85
CA GLY A 88 -4.09 -4.09 -10.12
C GLY A 88 -4.84 -5.06 -11.04
N TYR A 89 -5.32 -6.17 -10.48
CA TYR A 89 -6.05 -7.19 -11.21
C TYR A 89 -7.44 -6.69 -11.65
N PHE A 90 -8.24 -6.11 -10.75
CA PHE A 90 -9.61 -5.71 -11.06
C PHE A 90 -9.71 -4.39 -11.83
N PHE A 91 -8.95 -3.35 -11.46
CA PHE A 91 -9.05 -2.01 -12.07
C PHE A 91 -8.13 -1.84 -13.27
N PHE A 92 -6.90 -2.36 -13.20
CA PHE A 92 -5.92 -2.18 -14.26
C PHE A 92 -5.86 -3.35 -15.25
N LYS A 93 -6.57 -4.46 -14.94
CA LYS A 93 -6.55 -5.71 -15.73
C LYS A 93 -5.13 -6.18 -16.00
N GLU A 94 -4.23 -5.99 -15.04
CA GLU A 94 -2.86 -6.47 -15.14
C GLU A 94 -2.87 -8.00 -15.19
N GLN A 95 -2.39 -8.55 -16.30
CA GLN A 95 -2.24 -9.99 -16.47
C GLN A 95 -1.01 -10.43 -15.68
N LEU A 96 -1.24 -11.09 -14.56
CA LEU A 96 -0.18 -11.69 -13.76
C LEU A 96 0.20 -13.03 -14.40
N GLY A 97 1.48 -13.19 -14.73
CA GLY A 97 2.01 -14.47 -15.18
C GLY A 97 2.13 -15.49 -14.04
N LEU A 98 2.27 -16.78 -14.38
CA LEU A 98 2.46 -17.86 -13.40
C LEU A 98 3.63 -17.59 -12.42
N VAL A 99 4.71 -16.99 -12.91
CA VAL A 99 5.87 -16.59 -12.09
C VAL A 99 5.52 -15.49 -11.08
N SER A 100 4.66 -14.53 -11.47
CA SER A 100 4.19 -13.48 -10.55
C SER A 100 3.38 -14.07 -9.40
N TYR A 101 2.54 -15.08 -9.65
CA TYR A 101 1.81 -15.77 -8.58
C TYR A 101 2.75 -16.47 -7.59
N ALA A 102 3.82 -17.12 -8.08
CA ALA A 102 4.84 -17.72 -7.21
C ALA A 102 5.55 -16.66 -6.35
N GLY A 103 5.89 -15.51 -6.93
CA GLY A 103 6.48 -14.38 -6.19
C GLY A 103 5.53 -13.81 -5.13
N ILE A 104 4.24 -13.68 -5.46
CA ILE A 104 3.20 -13.24 -4.51
C ILE A 104 3.12 -14.20 -3.32
N LEU A 105 3.06 -15.51 -3.58
CA LEU A 105 3.04 -16.52 -2.51
C LEU A 105 4.28 -16.44 -1.62
N LEU A 106 5.45 -16.21 -2.19
CA LEU A 106 6.71 -16.11 -1.44
C LEU A 106 6.74 -14.85 -0.56
N ILE A 107 6.28 -13.71 -1.08
CA ILE A 107 6.14 -12.46 -0.31
C ILE A 107 5.14 -12.65 0.84
N LEU A 108 3.96 -13.22 0.57
CA LEU A 108 2.96 -13.48 1.61
C LEU A 108 3.49 -14.42 2.68
N THR A 109 4.21 -15.47 2.29
CA THR A 109 4.85 -16.41 3.22
C THR A 109 5.88 -15.70 4.10
N GLY A 110 6.76 -14.89 3.50
CA GLY A 110 7.74 -14.09 4.24
C GLY A 110 7.10 -13.14 5.24
N ILE A 111 6.01 -12.48 4.86
CA ILE A 111 5.25 -11.58 5.74
C ILE A 111 4.62 -12.35 6.91
N ILE A 112 4.04 -13.52 6.65
CA ILE A 112 3.46 -14.37 7.69
C ILE A 112 4.54 -14.84 8.67
N LEU A 113 5.68 -15.32 8.18
CA LEU A 113 6.80 -15.76 9.03
C LEU A 113 7.32 -14.63 9.93
N LEU A 114 7.49 -13.42 9.37
CA LEU A 114 7.86 -12.24 10.15
C LEU A 114 6.80 -11.89 11.20
N SER A 115 5.53 -11.97 10.84
CA SER A 115 4.42 -11.69 11.75
C SER A 115 4.30 -12.72 12.87
N LEU A 116 4.67 -13.98 12.64
CA LEU A 116 4.66 -15.04 13.67
C LEU A 116 5.82 -14.88 14.65
N ASN A 117 7.01 -14.49 14.16
CA ASN A 117 8.16 -14.23 15.01
C ASN A 117 7.98 -12.95 15.85
N ALA A 118 7.22 -11.98 15.34
CA ALA A 118 6.85 -10.77 16.06
C ALA A 118 5.79 -11.09 17.13
N ASN A 119 6.17 -11.84 18.15
CA ASN A 119 5.31 -12.25 19.25
C ASN A 119 4.97 -11.01 20.10
N PRO A 120 3.70 -10.57 20.19
CA PRO A 120 3.32 -9.38 20.93
C PRO A 120 3.49 -9.51 22.46
N HIS A 121 3.88 -10.70 22.94
CA HIS A 121 4.13 -11.03 24.34
C HIS A 121 5.61 -11.27 24.69
N ALA A 122 6.55 -10.99 23.78
CA ALA A 122 7.97 -11.01 24.12
C ALA A 122 8.37 -9.69 24.82
N ASN A 123 7.89 -9.55 26.07
CA ASN A 123 8.53 -8.75 27.11
C ASN A 123 8.90 -9.70 28.24
#